data_AF-A0A097IDQ1-F1
#
_entry.id   AF-A0A097IDQ1-F1
#
_cell.length_a   1.000
_cell.length_b   1.000
_cell.length_c   1.000
_cell.angle_alpha   90.00
_cell.angle_beta   90.00
_cell.angle_gamma   90.00
#
_symmetry.space_group_name_H-M   'P 1'
#
loop_
_entity.id
_entity.type
_entity.pdbx_description
1 polymer ?
#
loop_
_entity_poly.entity_id
_entity_poly.type
_entity_poly.pdbx_seq_one_letter_code
_entity_poly.pdbx_strand_id
1 'polypeptide(L)'
;MQVTAPFLNRLTDGELVHELTTAHGGMTVNQAAFVLHLAEFDRRELYREQGASSTVAWLGRRLNIGRSAAYGYVQTSKSVVGFPSVAAAFLAGELTYSQVQLLCRYLTESNELELLALATSMSVRELEMALAGHPPGGEGEGGERPRTDHFDVWIDDHGRYRFSGELSPALGAQFLAAIKIGELANVRDLAEIEEERLDDDNELDHLLAEADAPEKERSVTRFGPAMKADLLPGFIGMVNLARSSKTSAARAPGAQVHVVVTEDGHAFMPLNPAAPSESLLGLVNDGELRGYLLDSKGVALKMGRKRRLASRSQESALLVTWQFRCATPGCCHTRFLEFHHIKPWQEGGLTDMENLIPLCSSCHALVTDGQIQIIEHPTDAHRLVFLFTDGTRFVSLNRGMPVRDDSDKDVITAKPAVVAVGDWDENPDLGFADDDGDDSEKSSRRLDDFSSPVEQMLEELLAGVGA
;
A
#
# COMPACT_ATOMS: atom_id res chain seq x y z
N MET A 1 7.00 -46.16 -6.43
CA MET A 1 7.00 -47.16 -7.52
C MET A 1 7.27 -46.41 -8.81
N GLN A 2 8.54 -46.35 -9.25
CA GLN A 2 8.86 -45.77 -10.56
C GLN A 2 8.25 -46.69 -11.61
N VAL A 3 7.26 -46.19 -12.34
CA VAL A 3 6.73 -46.88 -13.52
C VAL A 3 7.83 -46.78 -14.58
N THR A 4 8.77 -47.72 -14.57
CA THR A 4 9.66 -47.92 -15.71
C THR A 4 8.80 -48.48 -16.82
N ALA A 5 8.62 -47.71 -17.90
CA ALA A 5 7.96 -48.14 -19.12
C ALA A 5 9.06 -48.64 -20.09
N PRO A 6 9.53 -49.90 -19.99
CA PRO A 6 10.69 -50.41 -20.75
C PRO A 6 10.49 -50.41 -22.26
N PHE A 7 9.26 -50.19 -22.75
CA PHE A 7 8.98 -50.01 -24.16
C PHE A 7 9.42 -48.63 -24.69
N LEU A 8 9.54 -47.61 -23.83
CA LEU A 8 10.00 -46.28 -24.22
C LEU A 8 11.49 -46.25 -24.60
N ASN A 9 12.30 -47.15 -24.04
CA ASN A 9 13.74 -47.26 -24.34
C ASN A 9 14.02 -47.94 -25.69
N ARG A 10 12.98 -48.30 -26.46
CA ARG A 10 13.11 -48.99 -27.75
C ARG A 10 13.04 -48.06 -28.95
N LEU A 11 12.61 -46.81 -28.74
CA LEU A 11 12.56 -45.79 -29.78
C LEU A 11 13.89 -45.04 -29.82
N THR A 12 14.39 -44.79 -31.02
CA THR A 12 15.41 -43.76 -31.25
C THR A 12 14.84 -42.36 -31.01
N ASP A 13 15.70 -41.37 -30.80
CA ASP A 13 15.27 -39.98 -30.60
C ASP A 13 14.39 -39.47 -31.75
N GLY A 14 14.72 -39.84 -33.00
CA GLY A 14 13.93 -39.48 -34.19
C GLY A 14 12.56 -40.16 -34.24
N GLU A 15 12.48 -41.44 -33.89
CA GLU A 15 11.20 -42.17 -33.81
C GLU A 15 10.32 -41.60 -32.69
N LEU A 16 10.91 -41.23 -31.55
CA LEU A 16 10.16 -40.62 -30.44
C LEU A 16 9.56 -39.27 -30.84
N VAL A 17 10.32 -38.41 -31.52
CA VAL A 17 9.81 -37.12 -32.04
C VAL A 17 8.69 -37.35 -33.06
N HIS A 18 8.83 -38.34 -33.93
CA HIS A 18 7.80 -38.67 -34.91
C HIS A 18 6.52 -39.18 -34.25
N GLU A 19 6.62 -40.14 -33.32
CA GLU A 19 5.47 -40.69 -32.58
C GLU A 19 4.75 -39.61 -31.76
N LEU A 20 5.48 -38.72 -31.09
CA LEU A 20 4.90 -37.59 -30.36
C LEU A 20 4.13 -36.65 -31.30
N THR A 21 4.70 -36.35 -32.47
CA THR A 21 4.09 -35.48 -33.47
C THR A 21 2.79 -36.09 -34.03
N THR A 22 2.84 -37.37 -34.39
CA THR A 22 1.68 -38.12 -34.92
C THR A 22 0.58 -38.26 -33.89
N ALA A 23 0.92 -38.62 -32.64
CA ALA A 23 -0.04 -38.72 -31.55
C ALA A 23 -0.72 -37.37 -31.27
N HIS A 24 0.05 -36.28 -31.22
CA HIS A 24 -0.49 -34.93 -31.04
C HIS A 24 -1.41 -34.51 -32.20
N GLY A 25 -1.05 -34.83 -33.45
CA GLY A 25 -1.91 -34.59 -34.62
C GLY A 25 -3.25 -35.31 -34.48
N GLY A 26 -3.23 -36.59 -34.11
CA GLY A 26 -4.44 -37.37 -33.84
C GLY A 26 -5.29 -36.82 -32.69
N MET A 27 -4.66 -36.31 -31.62
CA MET A 27 -5.37 -35.63 -30.54
C MET A 27 -6.04 -34.34 -31.01
N THR A 28 -5.34 -33.56 -31.85
CA THR A 28 -5.83 -32.28 -32.37
C THR A 28 -7.09 -32.47 -33.22
N VAL A 29 -7.06 -33.41 -34.16
CA VAL A 29 -8.22 -33.73 -35.02
C VAL A 29 -9.41 -34.21 -34.18
N ASN A 30 -9.19 -35.08 -33.19
CA ASN A 30 -10.25 -35.52 -32.29
C ASN A 30 -10.81 -34.39 -31.42
N GLN A 31 -9.96 -33.47 -30.96
CA GLN A 31 -10.37 -32.30 -30.21
C GLN A 31 -11.19 -31.32 -31.09
N ALA A 32 -10.81 -31.15 -32.35
CA ALA A 32 -11.58 -30.37 -33.33
C ALA A 32 -12.98 -30.93 -33.54
N ALA A 33 -13.06 -32.25 -33.79
CA ALA A 33 -14.32 -32.95 -33.90
C ALA A 33 -15.16 -32.79 -32.62
N PHE A 34 -14.56 -32.95 -31.44
CA PHE A 34 -15.26 -32.75 -30.17
C PHE A 34 -15.85 -31.34 -30.05
N VAL A 35 -15.08 -30.29 -30.33
CA VAL A 35 -15.54 -28.88 -30.24
C VAL A 35 -16.68 -28.60 -31.22
N LEU A 36 -16.59 -29.08 -32.46
CA LEU A 36 -17.65 -28.86 -33.46
C LEU A 36 -18.92 -29.67 -33.17
N HIS A 37 -18.81 -30.90 -32.71
CA HIS A 37 -19.97 -31.66 -32.22
C HIS A 37 -20.60 -30.99 -30.99
N LEU A 38 -19.77 -30.39 -30.11
CA LEU A 38 -20.24 -29.66 -28.96
C LEU A 38 -21.06 -28.42 -29.36
N ALA A 39 -20.67 -27.72 -30.43
CA ALA A 39 -21.44 -26.61 -30.99
C ALA A 39 -22.84 -27.07 -31.41
N GLU A 40 -22.93 -28.19 -32.12
CA GLU A 40 -24.20 -28.76 -32.56
C GLU A 40 -25.05 -29.29 -31.38
N PHE A 41 -24.39 -29.91 -30.39
CA PHE A 41 -25.02 -30.38 -29.16
C PHE A 41 -25.64 -29.22 -28.35
N ASP A 42 -24.92 -28.09 -28.23
CA ASP A 42 -25.42 -26.88 -27.56
C ASP A 42 -26.57 -26.23 -28.35
N ARG A 43 -26.42 -26.09 -29.68
CA ARG A 43 -27.43 -25.52 -30.58
C ARG A 43 -28.76 -26.28 -30.55
N ARG A 44 -28.71 -27.60 -30.45
CA ARG A 44 -29.90 -28.47 -30.31
C ARG A 44 -30.41 -28.58 -28.88
N GLU A 45 -29.73 -27.98 -27.92
CA GLU A 45 -30.06 -28.00 -26.49
C GLU A 45 -30.17 -29.41 -25.89
N LEU A 46 -29.43 -30.39 -26.44
CA LEU A 46 -29.51 -31.81 -26.05
C LEU A 46 -29.10 -32.03 -24.57
N TYR A 47 -28.37 -31.10 -23.97
CA TYR A 47 -28.06 -31.12 -22.54
C TYR A 47 -29.32 -31.15 -21.66
N ARG A 48 -30.45 -30.57 -22.11
CA ARG A 48 -31.72 -30.58 -21.36
C ARG A 48 -32.34 -31.98 -21.33
N GLU A 49 -32.39 -32.65 -22.47
CA GLU A 49 -32.86 -34.04 -22.57
C GLU A 49 -31.98 -35.00 -21.76
N GLN A 50 -30.69 -34.67 -21.65
CA GLN A 50 -29.73 -35.40 -20.83
C GLN A 50 -29.78 -35.02 -19.34
N GLY A 51 -30.71 -34.15 -18.91
CA GLY A 51 -30.92 -33.78 -17.51
C GLY A 51 -29.88 -32.82 -16.93
N ALA A 52 -29.34 -31.90 -17.74
CA ALA A 52 -28.45 -30.83 -17.29
C ALA A 52 -29.07 -29.46 -17.54
N SER A 53 -28.71 -28.47 -16.72
CA SER A 53 -29.19 -27.08 -16.86
C SER A 53 -28.47 -26.28 -17.94
N SER A 54 -27.28 -26.73 -18.36
CA SER A 54 -26.49 -26.13 -19.43
C SER A 54 -25.51 -27.15 -20.02
N THR A 55 -24.95 -26.86 -21.18
CA THR A 55 -23.86 -27.67 -21.78
C THR A 55 -22.65 -27.73 -20.86
N VAL A 56 -22.28 -26.64 -20.18
CA VAL A 56 -21.18 -26.62 -19.20
C VAL A 56 -21.46 -27.58 -18.03
N ALA A 57 -22.69 -27.57 -17.49
CA ALA A 57 -23.09 -28.49 -16.43
C ALA A 57 -23.09 -29.96 -16.90
N TRP A 58 -23.51 -30.21 -18.14
CA TRP A 58 -23.45 -31.54 -18.76
C TRP A 58 -22.00 -32.04 -18.92
N LEU A 59 -21.10 -31.21 -19.45
CA LEU A 59 -19.68 -31.55 -19.62
C LEU A 59 -19.01 -31.90 -18.28
N GLY A 60 -19.25 -31.09 -17.25
CA GLY A 60 -18.72 -31.34 -15.91
C GLY A 60 -19.24 -32.65 -15.31
N ARG A 61 -20.55 -32.91 -15.41
CA ARG A 61 -21.16 -34.12 -14.84
C ARG A 61 -20.83 -35.40 -15.63
N ARG A 62 -20.86 -35.34 -16.97
CA ARG A 62 -20.79 -36.51 -17.85
C ARG A 62 -19.36 -36.89 -18.23
N LEU A 63 -18.51 -35.89 -18.48
CA LEU A 63 -17.14 -36.07 -18.99
C LEU A 63 -16.08 -35.68 -17.95
N ASN A 64 -16.48 -35.25 -16.75
CA ASN A 64 -15.59 -34.84 -15.67
C ASN A 64 -14.64 -33.69 -16.06
N ILE A 65 -15.12 -32.77 -16.90
CA ILE A 65 -14.34 -31.60 -17.34
C ILE A 65 -14.50 -30.47 -16.32
N GLY A 66 -13.38 -29.91 -15.87
CA GLY A 66 -13.38 -28.77 -14.94
C GLY A 66 -14.12 -27.56 -15.51
N ARG A 67 -14.79 -26.78 -14.64
CA ARG A 67 -15.68 -25.68 -15.04
C ARG A 67 -15.02 -24.70 -16.02
N SER A 68 -13.80 -24.23 -15.74
CA SER A 68 -13.10 -23.28 -16.61
C SER A 68 -12.82 -23.83 -18.01
N ALA A 69 -12.41 -25.11 -18.11
CA ALA A 69 -12.19 -25.77 -19.39
C ALA A 69 -13.50 -25.96 -20.16
N ALA A 70 -14.58 -26.35 -19.46
CA ALA A 70 -15.89 -26.50 -20.07
C ALA A 70 -16.43 -25.18 -20.65
N TYR A 71 -16.23 -24.05 -19.95
CA TYR A 71 -16.55 -22.72 -20.50
C TYR A 71 -15.73 -22.40 -21.75
N GLY A 72 -14.41 -22.64 -21.70
CA GLY A 72 -13.53 -22.44 -22.86
C GLY A 72 -14.00 -23.22 -24.09
N TYR A 73 -14.34 -24.50 -23.92
CA TYR A 73 -14.84 -25.34 -25.01
C TYR A 73 -16.16 -24.83 -25.59
N VAL A 74 -17.12 -24.48 -24.73
CA VAL A 74 -18.44 -23.98 -25.17
C VAL A 74 -18.34 -22.61 -25.84
N GLN A 75 -17.47 -21.73 -25.36
CA GLN A 75 -17.26 -20.42 -25.97
C GLN A 75 -16.61 -20.56 -27.35
N THR A 76 -15.55 -21.36 -27.44
CA THR A 76 -14.85 -21.62 -28.70
C THR A 76 -15.76 -22.32 -29.70
N SER A 77 -16.57 -23.30 -29.26
CA SER A 77 -17.50 -24.03 -30.13
C SER A 77 -18.55 -23.13 -30.76
N LYS A 78 -19.06 -22.14 -30.03
CA LYS A 78 -20.03 -21.16 -30.55
C LYS A 78 -19.42 -20.21 -31.58
N SER A 79 -18.19 -19.76 -31.34
CA SER A 79 -17.51 -18.81 -32.21
C SER A 79 -17.04 -19.46 -33.52
N VAL A 80 -16.37 -20.61 -33.44
CA VAL A 80 -15.69 -21.24 -34.60
C VAL A 80 -16.67 -21.65 -35.72
N VAL A 81 -17.94 -21.94 -35.40
CA VAL A 81 -18.96 -22.31 -36.41
C VAL A 81 -19.28 -21.15 -37.37
N GLY A 82 -19.06 -19.90 -36.95
CA GLY A 82 -19.20 -18.73 -37.82
C GLY A 82 -18.08 -18.57 -38.85
N PHE A 83 -17.01 -19.37 -38.76
CA PHE A 83 -15.79 -19.23 -39.56
C PHE A 83 -15.45 -20.58 -40.23
N PRO A 84 -16.07 -20.90 -41.39
CA PRO A 84 -15.98 -22.21 -42.02
C PRO A 84 -14.57 -22.64 -42.43
N SER A 85 -13.73 -21.71 -42.86
CA SER A 85 -12.35 -21.98 -43.28
C SER A 85 -11.48 -22.33 -42.07
N VAL A 86 -11.65 -21.62 -40.96
CA VAL A 86 -10.98 -21.93 -39.69
C VAL A 86 -11.48 -23.27 -39.13
N ALA A 87 -12.78 -23.54 -39.18
CA ALA A 87 -13.34 -24.81 -38.74
C ALA A 87 -12.82 -26.00 -39.58
N ALA A 88 -12.68 -25.83 -40.89
CA ALA A 88 -12.14 -26.84 -41.79
C ALA A 88 -10.65 -27.12 -41.49
N ALA A 89 -9.84 -26.08 -41.34
CA ALA A 89 -8.42 -26.22 -40.97
C ALA A 89 -8.24 -26.87 -39.59
N PHE A 90 -9.13 -26.56 -38.63
CA PHE A 90 -9.13 -27.22 -37.32
C PHE A 90 -9.43 -28.73 -37.45
N LEU A 91 -10.45 -29.10 -38.23
CA LEU A 91 -10.77 -30.51 -38.50
C LEU A 91 -9.66 -31.26 -39.24
N ALA A 92 -8.92 -30.58 -40.11
CA ALA A 92 -7.77 -31.13 -40.81
C ALA A 92 -6.54 -31.33 -39.88
N GLY A 93 -6.58 -30.79 -38.66
CA GLY A 93 -5.46 -30.82 -37.72
C GLY A 93 -4.36 -29.80 -38.05
N GLU A 94 -4.63 -28.85 -38.95
CA GLU A 94 -3.72 -27.76 -39.32
C GLU A 94 -3.67 -26.68 -38.24
N LEU A 95 -4.76 -26.52 -37.47
CA LEU A 95 -4.83 -25.66 -36.32
C LEU A 95 -5.04 -26.46 -35.04
N THR A 96 -4.39 -26.04 -33.96
CA THR A 96 -4.62 -26.55 -32.61
C THR A 96 -5.78 -25.83 -31.93
N TYR A 97 -6.35 -26.43 -30.88
CA TYR A 97 -7.41 -25.79 -30.09
C TYR A 97 -6.99 -24.42 -29.53
N SER A 98 -5.74 -24.27 -29.10
CA SER A 98 -5.22 -22.99 -28.59
C SER A 98 -5.15 -21.91 -29.67
N GLN A 99 -4.77 -22.26 -30.91
CA GLN A 99 -4.79 -21.31 -32.03
C GLN A 99 -6.22 -20.88 -32.35
N VAL A 100 -7.16 -21.82 -32.43
CA VAL A 100 -8.58 -21.51 -32.68
C VAL A 100 -9.17 -20.63 -31.58
N GLN A 101 -8.89 -20.95 -30.30
CA GLN A 101 -9.36 -20.15 -29.18
C GLN A 101 -8.81 -18.72 -29.20
N LEU A 102 -7.57 -18.53 -29.66
CA LEU A 102 -6.97 -17.21 -29.85
C LEU A 102 -7.64 -16.47 -31.01
N LEU A 103 -7.75 -17.11 -32.17
CA LEU A 103 -8.34 -16.53 -33.37
C LEU A 103 -9.80 -16.09 -33.15
N CYS A 104 -10.61 -16.90 -32.46
CA CYS A 104 -12.00 -16.59 -32.14
C CYS A 104 -12.21 -15.26 -31.39
N ARG A 105 -11.15 -14.67 -30.81
CA ARG A 105 -11.21 -13.34 -30.18
C ARG A 105 -11.08 -12.18 -31.17
N TYR A 106 -10.55 -12.42 -32.36
CA TYR A 106 -10.19 -11.40 -33.36
C TYR A 106 -10.86 -11.61 -34.72
N LEU A 107 -11.42 -12.79 -34.96
CA LEU A 107 -12.07 -13.14 -36.21
C LEU A 107 -13.30 -12.27 -36.49
N THR A 108 -13.38 -11.81 -37.73
CA THR A 108 -14.53 -11.19 -38.39
C THR A 108 -14.72 -11.89 -39.74
N GLU A 109 -15.91 -11.75 -40.34
CA GLU A 109 -16.16 -12.32 -41.68
C GLU A 109 -15.17 -11.81 -42.73
N SER A 110 -14.65 -10.58 -42.56
CA SER A 110 -13.73 -9.94 -43.50
C SER A 110 -12.27 -10.37 -43.34
N ASN A 111 -11.85 -10.91 -42.19
CA ASN A 111 -10.45 -11.22 -41.89
C ASN A 111 -10.16 -12.72 -41.73
N GLU A 112 -11.17 -13.59 -41.91
CA GLU A 112 -11.05 -15.03 -41.64
C GLU A 112 -9.87 -15.69 -42.36
N LEU A 113 -9.76 -15.48 -43.68
CA LEU A 113 -8.72 -16.11 -44.49
C LEU A 113 -7.32 -15.56 -44.18
N GLU A 114 -7.23 -14.27 -43.86
CA GLU A 114 -5.97 -13.62 -43.48
C GLU A 114 -5.45 -14.19 -42.16
N LEU A 115 -6.30 -14.23 -41.14
CA LEU A 115 -5.93 -14.76 -39.82
C LEU A 115 -5.65 -16.26 -39.85
N LEU A 116 -6.36 -17.02 -40.69
CA LEU A 116 -6.05 -18.42 -40.94
C LEU A 116 -4.63 -18.58 -41.52
N ALA A 117 -4.28 -17.81 -42.55
CA ALA A 117 -2.95 -17.89 -43.17
C ALA A 117 -1.82 -17.57 -42.18
N LEU A 118 -2.02 -16.59 -41.30
CA LEU A 118 -1.09 -16.28 -40.20
C LEU A 118 -0.98 -17.46 -39.23
N ALA A 119 -2.11 -18.00 -38.78
CA ALA A 119 -2.11 -19.08 -37.79
C ALA A 119 -1.46 -20.37 -38.29
N THR A 120 -1.59 -20.70 -39.58
CA THR A 120 -0.96 -21.90 -40.17
C THR A 120 0.56 -21.73 -40.38
N SER A 121 1.06 -20.50 -40.41
CA SER A 121 2.49 -20.20 -40.67
C SER A 121 3.29 -19.79 -39.45
N MET A 122 2.63 -19.58 -38.29
CA MET A 122 3.24 -19.07 -37.06
C MET A 122 3.04 -20.03 -35.89
N SER A 123 3.99 -20.02 -34.95
CA SER A 123 3.75 -20.57 -33.62
C SER A 123 2.67 -19.76 -32.89
N VAL A 124 2.05 -20.36 -31.85
CA VAL A 124 1.04 -19.67 -31.03
C VAL A 124 1.56 -18.34 -30.48
N ARG A 125 2.84 -18.31 -30.06
CA ARG A 125 3.45 -17.10 -29.50
C ARG A 125 3.65 -16.00 -30.55
N GLU A 126 4.09 -16.36 -31.74
CA GLU A 126 4.25 -15.40 -32.85
C GLU A 126 2.88 -14.89 -33.29
N LEU A 127 1.86 -15.75 -33.32
CA LEU A 127 0.47 -15.37 -33.60
C LEU A 127 -0.08 -14.40 -32.53
N GLU A 128 0.16 -14.67 -31.24
CA GLU A 128 -0.18 -13.73 -30.14
C GLU A 128 0.47 -12.35 -30.36
N MET A 129 1.74 -12.32 -30.79
CA MET A 129 2.45 -11.07 -31.06
C MET A 129 1.92 -10.36 -32.30
N ALA A 130 1.59 -11.08 -33.37
CA ALA A 130 1.03 -10.52 -34.59
C ALA A 130 -0.36 -9.91 -34.35
N LEU A 131 -1.15 -10.51 -33.47
CA LEU A 131 -2.49 -10.04 -33.08
C LEU A 131 -2.48 -8.98 -31.97
N ALA A 132 -1.33 -8.73 -31.34
CA ALA A 132 -1.23 -7.75 -30.26
C ALA A 132 -1.66 -6.35 -30.73
N GLY A 133 -2.43 -5.65 -29.91
CA GLY A 133 -2.94 -4.31 -30.22
C GLY A 133 -4.14 -4.23 -31.18
N HIS A 134 -4.57 -5.36 -31.77
CA HIS A 134 -5.79 -5.39 -32.57
C HIS A 134 -7.03 -5.38 -31.67
N PRO A 135 -8.11 -4.69 -32.06
CA PRO A 135 -9.38 -4.79 -31.34
C PRO A 135 -9.93 -6.22 -31.46
N PRO A 136 -10.64 -6.72 -30.44
CA PRO A 136 -11.34 -7.99 -30.57
C PRO A 136 -12.35 -7.93 -31.73
N GLY A 137 -12.50 -9.06 -32.42
CA GLY A 137 -13.41 -9.22 -33.55
C GLY A 137 -14.85 -9.34 -33.06
N GLY A 138 -15.72 -8.50 -33.61
CA GLY A 138 -17.12 -8.38 -33.22
C GLY A 138 -17.39 -7.08 -32.48
N GLU A 139 -18.48 -6.42 -32.85
CA GLU A 139 -19.06 -5.30 -32.11
C GLU A 139 -19.50 -5.84 -30.73
N GLY A 140 -18.55 -5.86 -29.79
CA GLY A 140 -18.83 -6.08 -28.39
C GLY A 140 -19.61 -4.89 -27.86
N GLU A 141 -20.93 -4.84 -28.14
CA GLU A 141 -21.92 -4.17 -27.31
C GLU A 141 -21.95 -4.87 -25.94
N GLY A 142 -20.91 -4.59 -25.18
CA GLY A 142 -20.71 -5.04 -23.83
C GLY A 142 -19.73 -4.05 -23.26
N GLY A 143 -20.24 -2.85 -22.94
CA GLY A 143 -19.50 -1.85 -22.18
C GLY A 143 -19.11 -2.43 -20.85
N GLU A 144 -18.01 -3.20 -20.83
CA GLU A 144 -17.34 -3.60 -19.61
C GLU A 144 -16.96 -2.28 -18.95
N ARG A 145 -17.54 -2.02 -17.78
CA ARG A 145 -17.22 -0.82 -17.02
C ARG A 145 -15.69 -0.76 -16.95
N PRO A 146 -15.06 0.39 -17.29
CA PRO A 146 -13.61 0.49 -17.26
C PRO A 146 -13.14 0.04 -15.88
N ARG A 147 -12.32 -1.02 -15.86
CA ARG A 147 -11.72 -1.53 -14.62
C ARG A 147 -10.87 -0.40 -14.08
N THR A 148 -11.19 0.07 -12.88
CA THR A 148 -10.53 1.23 -12.28
C THR A 148 -9.28 0.79 -11.53
N ASP A 149 -8.20 1.54 -11.75
CA ASP A 149 -6.95 1.37 -11.03
C ASP A 149 -7.19 1.53 -9.51
N HIS A 150 -6.73 0.57 -8.70
CA HIS A 150 -6.81 0.64 -7.25
C HIS A 150 -5.61 -0.04 -6.58
N PHE A 151 -5.29 0.42 -5.38
CA PHE A 151 -4.22 -0.12 -4.56
C PHE A 151 -4.63 -0.02 -3.09
N ASP A 152 -4.83 -1.17 -2.47
CA ASP A 152 -5.26 -1.31 -1.08
C ASP A 152 -4.10 -1.78 -0.21
N VAL A 153 -4.01 -1.20 0.99
CA VAL A 153 -3.03 -1.58 2.02
C VAL A 153 -3.76 -1.79 3.32
N TRP A 154 -3.50 -2.91 4.00
CA TRP A 154 -4.05 -3.21 5.30
C TRP A 154 -3.02 -3.92 6.18
N ILE A 155 -3.28 -3.96 7.48
CA ILE A 155 -2.41 -4.59 8.49
C ILE A 155 -3.16 -5.82 9.00
N ASP A 156 -2.48 -6.97 9.10
CA ASP A 156 -3.06 -8.17 9.69
C ASP A 156 -2.90 -8.22 11.22
N ASP A 157 -3.48 -9.24 11.86
CA ASP A 157 -3.51 -9.39 13.32
C ASP A 157 -2.11 -9.54 13.95
N HIS A 158 -1.07 -9.76 13.13
CA HIS A 158 0.32 -9.85 13.57
C HIS A 158 1.14 -8.58 13.24
N GLY A 159 0.46 -7.49 12.87
CA GLY A 159 1.11 -6.24 12.51
C GLY A 159 1.82 -6.27 11.16
N ARG A 160 1.56 -7.27 10.30
CA ARG A 160 2.19 -7.34 8.97
C ARG A 160 1.37 -6.55 7.96
N TYR A 161 2.04 -5.70 7.19
CA TYR A 161 1.41 -5.00 6.08
C TYR A 161 1.17 -5.96 4.90
N ARG A 162 -0.06 -5.95 4.37
CA ARG A 162 -0.45 -6.60 3.12
C ARG A 162 -0.96 -5.55 2.16
N PHE A 163 -0.72 -5.78 0.88
CA PHE A 163 -1.18 -4.90 -0.18
C PHE A 163 -1.63 -5.69 -1.40
N SER A 164 -2.63 -5.16 -2.11
CA SER A 164 -3.17 -5.74 -3.34
C SER A 164 -3.74 -4.62 -4.21
N GLY A 165 -3.74 -4.80 -5.53
CA GLY A 165 -4.30 -3.83 -6.44
C GLY A 165 -4.44 -4.36 -7.86
N GLU A 166 -5.28 -3.69 -8.63
CA GLU A 166 -5.39 -3.87 -10.08
C GLU A 166 -4.97 -2.56 -10.74
N LEU A 167 -4.06 -2.65 -11.72
CA LEU A 167 -3.54 -1.50 -12.46
C LEU A 167 -3.80 -1.69 -13.95
N SER A 168 -4.13 -0.61 -14.62
CA SER A 168 -4.18 -0.52 -16.06
C SER A 168 -2.84 -0.97 -16.67
N PRO A 169 -2.83 -1.52 -17.89
CA PRO A 169 -1.61 -2.07 -18.48
C PRO A 169 -0.43 -1.10 -18.48
N ALA A 170 -0.68 0.18 -18.76
CA ALA A 170 0.34 1.22 -18.76
C ALA A 170 0.90 1.50 -17.34
N LEU A 171 0.03 1.61 -16.34
CA LEU A 171 0.43 1.88 -14.96
C LEU A 171 1.13 0.67 -14.33
N GLY A 172 0.66 -0.55 -14.62
CA GLY A 172 1.32 -1.80 -14.22
C GLY A 172 2.73 -1.93 -14.80
N ALA A 173 2.93 -1.56 -16.07
CA ALA A 173 4.26 -1.53 -16.69
C ALA A 173 5.19 -0.51 -16.02
N GLN A 174 4.70 0.69 -15.69
CA GLN A 174 5.46 1.69 -14.93
C GLN A 174 5.83 1.19 -13.53
N PHE A 175 4.91 0.52 -12.83
CA PHE A 175 5.16 -0.08 -11.52
C PHE A 175 6.25 -1.15 -11.57
N LEU A 176 6.21 -2.05 -12.55
CA LEU A 176 7.26 -3.06 -12.74
C LEU A 176 8.62 -2.44 -13.08
N ALA A 177 8.64 -1.39 -13.89
CA ALA A 177 9.85 -0.64 -14.20
C ALA A 177 10.44 0.03 -12.94
N ALA A 178 9.60 0.59 -12.07
CA ALA A 178 10.04 1.20 -10.81
C ALA A 178 10.66 0.18 -9.85
N ILE A 179 10.07 -1.02 -9.74
CA ILE A 179 10.67 -2.13 -8.97
C ILE A 179 12.02 -2.52 -9.57
N LYS A 180 12.14 -2.59 -10.90
CA LYS A 180 13.41 -2.91 -11.56
C LYS A 180 14.48 -1.85 -11.29
N ILE A 181 14.12 -0.57 -11.29
CA ILE A 181 15.02 0.52 -10.89
C ILE A 181 15.49 0.32 -9.45
N GLY A 182 14.57 0.00 -8.54
CA GLY A 182 14.93 -0.30 -7.14
C GLY A 182 15.82 -1.53 -6.99
N GLU A 183 15.61 -2.57 -7.82
CA GLU A 183 16.49 -3.76 -7.85
C GLU A 183 17.90 -3.36 -8.28
N LEU A 184 18.02 -2.61 -9.37
CA LEU A 184 19.29 -2.14 -9.90
C LEU A 184 20.00 -1.17 -8.93
N ALA A 185 19.26 -0.34 -8.19
CA ALA A 185 19.83 0.55 -7.19
C ALA A 185 20.44 -0.18 -5.99
N ASN A 186 20.04 -1.43 -5.74
CA ASN A 186 20.68 -2.27 -4.71
C ASN A 186 21.93 -3.00 -5.24
N VAL A 187 22.17 -2.98 -6.54
CA VAL A 187 23.41 -3.52 -7.11
C VAL A 187 24.49 -2.47 -6.89
N ARG A 188 25.35 -2.70 -5.90
CA ARG A 188 26.56 -1.90 -5.70
C ARG A 188 27.52 -2.20 -6.84
N ASP A 189 27.72 -1.24 -7.73
CA ASP A 189 28.83 -1.28 -8.68
C ASP A 189 30.06 -0.72 -7.94
N LEU A 190 31.00 -1.59 -7.59
CA LEU A 190 32.26 -1.19 -6.93
C LEU A 190 33.07 -0.19 -7.78
N ALA A 191 32.73 0.00 -9.06
CA ALA A 191 33.31 1.00 -9.93
C ALA A 191 32.82 2.44 -9.67
N GLU A 192 31.74 2.64 -8.90
CA GLU A 192 31.15 3.96 -8.59
C GLU A 192 31.33 4.37 -7.10
N ILE A 193 32.44 3.98 -6.47
CA ILE A 193 32.76 4.45 -5.10
C ILE A 193 33.20 5.93 -5.18
N GLU A 194 32.49 6.82 -4.47
CA GLU A 194 32.87 8.23 -4.32
C GLU A 194 34.22 8.35 -3.59
N GLU A 195 35.15 9.16 -4.11
CA GLU A 195 36.53 9.30 -3.58
C GLU A 195 36.55 9.67 -2.08
N GLU A 196 35.57 10.43 -1.59
CA GLU A 196 35.45 10.82 -0.16
C GLU A 196 35.27 9.63 0.80
N ARG A 197 34.72 8.49 0.31
CA ARG A 197 34.52 7.27 1.11
C ARG A 197 35.78 6.41 1.25
N LEU A 198 36.79 6.68 0.43
CA LEU A 198 38.10 6.03 0.52
C LEU A 198 39.00 6.70 1.59
N ASP A 199 38.63 7.88 2.07
CA ASP A 199 39.39 8.66 3.05
C ASP A 199 39.03 8.30 4.52
N ASP A 200 37.95 7.54 4.75
CA ASP A 200 37.62 6.97 6.07
C ASP A 200 38.19 5.54 6.19
N ASP A 201 39.17 5.35 7.07
CA ASP A 201 39.84 4.07 7.32
C ASP A 201 38.86 2.94 7.71
N ASN A 202 37.78 3.25 8.44
CA ASN A 202 36.77 2.24 8.82
C ASN A 202 35.90 1.84 7.63
N GLU A 203 35.60 2.79 6.75
CA GLU A 203 34.79 2.56 5.56
C GLU A 203 35.59 1.83 4.48
N LEU A 204 36.88 2.15 4.37
CA LEU A 204 37.84 1.46 3.51
C LEU A 204 38.01 -0.01 3.90
N ASP A 205 38.17 -0.31 5.19
CA ASP A 205 38.28 -1.69 5.68
C ASP A 205 37.00 -2.49 5.42
N HIS A 206 35.82 -1.87 5.51
CA HIS A 206 34.55 -2.49 5.15
C HIS A 206 34.46 -2.79 3.65
N LEU A 207 34.89 -1.85 2.79
CA LEU A 207 34.90 -2.02 1.34
C LEU A 207 35.87 -3.12 0.90
N LEU A 208 37.04 -3.23 1.54
CA LEU A 208 38.01 -4.29 1.27
C LEU A 208 37.48 -5.67 1.67
N ALA A 209 36.85 -5.79 2.84
CA ALA A 209 36.23 -7.04 3.28
C ALA A 209 35.06 -7.46 2.39
N GLU A 210 34.32 -6.50 1.84
CA GLU A 210 33.21 -6.73 0.91
C GLU A 210 33.69 -7.11 -0.50
N ALA A 211 34.80 -6.54 -0.97
CA ALA A 211 35.45 -6.92 -2.23
C ALA A 211 36.06 -8.34 -2.18
N ASP A 212 36.55 -8.76 -1.01
CA ASP A 212 37.07 -10.11 -0.79
C ASP A 212 35.95 -11.17 -0.57
N ALA A 213 34.69 -10.73 -0.40
CA ALA A 213 33.57 -11.65 -0.30
C ALA A 213 33.30 -12.32 -1.65
N PRO A 214 32.99 -13.63 -1.69
CA PRO A 214 32.76 -14.33 -2.95
C PRO A 214 31.55 -13.71 -3.67
N GLU A 215 31.82 -12.97 -4.75
CA GLU A 215 30.79 -12.46 -5.66
C GLU A 215 29.96 -13.66 -6.14
N LYS A 216 28.71 -13.75 -5.68
CA LYS A 216 27.70 -14.34 -6.54
C LYS A 216 27.50 -13.31 -7.63
N GLU A 217 28.18 -13.48 -8.77
CA GLU A 217 27.88 -12.78 -10.02
C GLU A 217 26.39 -12.96 -10.31
N ARG A 218 25.57 -12.05 -9.78
CA ARG A 218 24.17 -11.93 -10.18
C ARG A 218 24.26 -11.18 -11.50
N SER A 219 24.13 -11.90 -12.61
CA SER A 219 24.01 -11.27 -13.92
C SER A 219 22.67 -10.53 -13.97
N VAL A 220 22.62 -9.34 -13.36
CA VAL A 220 21.41 -8.53 -13.35
C VAL A 220 21.28 -7.88 -14.72
N THR A 221 20.42 -8.45 -15.58
CA THR A 221 20.03 -7.79 -16.83
C THR A 221 19.37 -6.46 -16.51
N ARG A 222 19.78 -5.39 -17.21
CA ARG A 222 19.15 -4.06 -17.15
C ARG A 222 17.77 -4.04 -17.83
N PHE A 223 17.46 -5.07 -18.62
CA PHE A 223 16.25 -5.16 -19.42
C PHE A 223 15.26 -6.16 -18.83
N GLY A 224 13.97 -5.83 -18.94
CA GLY A 224 12.86 -6.66 -18.49
C GLY A 224 12.49 -6.44 -17.01
N PRO A 225 11.39 -7.06 -16.56
CA PRO A 225 10.95 -6.98 -15.16
C PRO A 225 11.90 -7.75 -14.23
N ALA A 226 11.86 -7.40 -12.95
CA ALA A 226 12.57 -8.12 -11.89
C ALA A 226 12.14 -9.59 -11.84
N MET A 227 13.09 -10.50 -11.57
CA MET A 227 12.75 -11.89 -11.32
C MET A 227 11.97 -12.03 -10.02
N LYS A 228 11.21 -13.12 -9.88
CA LYS A 228 10.38 -13.35 -8.68
C LYS A 228 11.18 -13.28 -7.36
N ALA A 229 12.44 -13.72 -7.38
CA ALA A 229 13.32 -13.67 -6.21
C ALA A 229 13.74 -12.24 -5.83
N ASP A 230 13.76 -11.31 -6.79
CA ASP A 230 14.28 -9.96 -6.63
C ASP A 230 13.17 -8.90 -6.56
N LEU A 231 11.90 -9.29 -6.70
CA LEU A 231 10.75 -8.39 -6.55
C LEU A 231 10.72 -7.69 -5.19
N LEU A 232 10.98 -8.42 -4.09
CA LEU A 232 10.98 -7.84 -2.76
C LEU A 232 12.18 -6.91 -2.55
N PRO A 233 13.45 -7.32 -2.79
CA PRO A 233 14.59 -6.41 -2.75
C PRO A 233 14.39 -5.17 -3.63
N GLY A 234 13.89 -5.33 -4.86
CA GLY A 234 13.66 -4.21 -5.77
C GLY A 234 12.54 -3.29 -5.31
N PHE A 235 11.46 -3.83 -4.73
CA PHE A 235 10.43 -3.01 -4.11
C PHE A 235 10.97 -2.19 -2.92
N ILE A 236 11.80 -2.80 -2.07
CA ILE A 236 12.44 -2.09 -0.95
C ILE A 236 13.44 -1.03 -1.47
N GLY A 237 14.22 -1.33 -2.51
CA GLY A 237 15.10 -0.36 -3.16
C GLY A 237 14.32 0.84 -3.71
N MET A 238 13.16 0.60 -4.33
CA MET A 238 12.26 1.65 -4.81
C MET A 238 11.73 2.51 -3.65
N VAL A 239 11.36 1.89 -2.51
CA VAL A 239 10.95 2.63 -1.30
C VAL A 239 12.10 3.48 -0.76
N ASN A 240 13.31 2.94 -0.71
CA ASN A 240 14.50 3.66 -0.23
C ASN A 240 14.83 4.85 -1.13
N LEU A 241 14.81 4.68 -2.46
CA LEU A 241 14.99 5.77 -3.41
C LEU A 241 13.98 6.91 -3.19
N ALA A 242 12.71 6.57 -2.99
CA ALA A 242 11.67 7.56 -2.71
C ALA A 242 11.88 8.28 -1.37
N ARG A 243 12.42 7.58 -0.35
CA ARG A 243 12.72 8.17 0.97
C ARG A 243 13.95 9.08 0.94
N SER A 244 14.97 8.74 0.15
CA SER A 244 16.23 9.50 0.07
C SER A 244 16.12 10.73 -0.84
N SER A 245 15.31 10.68 -1.90
CA SER A 245 15.21 11.74 -2.91
C SER A 245 13.86 12.47 -2.87
N LYS A 246 13.57 13.14 -1.75
CA LYS A 246 12.28 13.83 -1.53
C LYS A 246 12.08 14.99 -2.52
N THR A 247 11.18 14.84 -3.49
CA THR A 247 10.92 15.85 -4.56
C THR A 247 10.30 17.17 -4.05
N SER A 248 9.72 17.18 -2.84
CA SER A 248 9.20 18.41 -2.22
C SER A 248 9.44 18.41 -0.71
N ALA A 249 10.53 19.04 -0.28
CA ALA A 249 10.83 19.24 1.15
C ALA A 249 9.74 20.05 1.90
N ALA A 250 8.87 20.77 1.19
CA ALA A 250 7.79 21.57 1.77
C ALA A 250 6.47 20.80 2.01
N ARG A 251 6.18 19.74 1.25
CA ARG A 251 4.94 18.91 1.40
C ARG A 251 5.20 17.48 1.89
N ALA A 252 6.41 16.95 1.70
CA ALA A 252 6.81 15.62 2.16
C ALA A 252 7.20 15.45 3.65
N PRO A 253 7.39 16.48 4.52
CA PRO A 253 7.83 16.23 5.88
C PRO A 253 6.74 15.65 6.79
N GLY A 254 5.51 15.46 6.30
CA GLY A 254 4.38 14.88 7.05
C GLY A 254 4.21 13.36 6.95
N ALA A 255 5.03 12.65 6.18
CA ALA A 255 4.98 11.19 6.05
C ALA A 255 6.15 10.56 6.82
N GLN A 256 6.04 10.51 8.15
CA GLN A 256 7.04 9.94 9.05
C GLN A 256 6.53 8.64 9.66
N VAL A 257 7.44 7.70 9.91
CA VAL A 257 7.15 6.54 10.75
C VAL A 257 7.38 6.96 12.19
N HIS A 258 6.32 6.94 13.00
CA HIS A 258 6.39 7.28 14.41
C HIS A 258 6.55 6.01 15.23
N VAL A 259 7.65 5.93 15.97
CA VAL A 259 7.89 4.91 16.99
C VAL A 259 7.84 5.59 18.35
N VAL A 260 6.96 5.12 19.22
CA VAL A 260 6.84 5.60 20.60
C VAL A 260 7.56 4.60 21.49
N VAL A 261 8.46 5.10 22.33
CA VAL A 261 9.20 4.30 23.31
C VAL A 261 8.74 4.70 24.71
N THR A 262 8.38 3.73 25.54
CA THR A 262 7.99 3.94 26.93
C THR A 262 9.18 3.83 27.86
N GLU A 263 9.09 4.40 29.07
CA GLU A 263 10.13 4.27 30.12
C GLU A 263 10.46 2.81 30.46
N ASP A 264 9.48 1.90 30.33
CA ASP A 264 9.66 0.46 30.58
C ASP A 264 10.39 -0.28 29.44
N GLY A 265 10.89 0.43 28.42
CA GLY A 265 11.64 -0.15 27.30
C GLY A 265 10.79 -0.77 26.19
N HIS A 266 9.46 -0.61 26.23
CA HIS A 266 8.57 -1.07 25.16
C HIS A 266 8.49 -0.04 24.04
N ALA A 267 8.53 -0.52 22.79
CA ALA A 267 8.36 0.31 21.60
C ALA A 267 7.13 -0.12 20.80
N PHE A 268 6.34 0.84 20.30
CA PHE A 268 5.18 0.55 19.44
C PHE A 268 4.99 1.62 18.37
N MET A 269 4.31 1.26 17.28
CA MET A 269 3.88 2.19 16.24
C MET A 269 2.40 2.57 16.44
N PRO A 270 2.04 3.86 16.54
CA PRO A 270 0.65 4.28 16.77
C PRO A 270 -0.35 3.78 15.70
N LEU A 271 0.09 3.63 14.45
CA LEU A 271 -0.73 3.09 13.35
C LEU A 271 -0.63 1.57 13.21
N ASN A 272 0.19 0.90 14.03
CA ASN A 272 0.39 -0.54 14.03
C ASN A 272 0.81 -1.04 15.43
N PRO A 273 -0.10 -1.00 16.42
CA PRO A 273 0.21 -1.39 17.78
C PRO A 273 0.46 -2.90 17.95
N ALA A 274 0.12 -3.72 16.94
CA ALA A 274 0.36 -5.16 16.93
C ALA A 274 1.80 -5.52 16.56
N ALA A 275 2.61 -4.57 16.09
CA ALA A 275 4.01 -4.80 15.76
C ALA A 275 4.84 -5.08 17.04
N PRO A 276 5.59 -6.19 17.10
CA PRO A 276 6.49 -6.48 18.23
C PRO A 276 7.59 -5.41 18.37
N SER A 277 7.92 -4.99 19.59
CA SER A 277 8.95 -3.96 19.84
C SER A 277 10.31 -4.32 19.23
N GLU A 278 10.70 -5.60 19.27
CA GLU A 278 11.95 -6.11 18.65
C GLU A 278 12.03 -5.83 17.14
N SER A 279 10.89 -5.81 16.44
CA SER A 279 10.82 -5.59 14.99
C SER A 279 11.01 -4.13 14.60
N LEU A 280 10.98 -3.21 15.58
CA LEU A 280 11.10 -1.76 15.36
C LEU A 280 12.54 -1.27 15.51
N LEU A 281 13.45 -2.08 16.06
CA LEU A 281 14.84 -1.69 16.31
C LEU A 281 15.58 -1.25 15.03
N GLY A 282 15.35 -1.92 13.91
CA GLY A 282 15.94 -1.50 12.62
C GLY A 282 15.49 -0.11 12.15
N LEU A 283 14.24 0.28 12.44
CA LEU A 283 13.74 1.62 12.10
C LEU A 283 14.35 2.72 12.97
N VAL A 284 14.68 2.37 14.21
CA VAL A 284 15.35 3.27 15.17
C VAL A 284 16.83 3.45 14.79
N ASN A 285 17.49 2.38 14.36
CA ASN A 285 18.91 2.41 14.00
C ASN A 285 19.18 3.08 12.63
N ASP A 286 18.33 2.83 11.63
CA ASP A 286 18.57 3.26 10.25
C ASP A 286 17.82 4.55 9.85
N GLY A 287 17.22 5.27 10.81
CA GLY A 287 16.32 6.39 10.56
C GLY A 287 16.74 7.72 11.21
N GLU A 288 16.39 8.86 10.57
CA GLU A 288 16.39 10.17 11.24
C GLU A 288 15.35 10.15 12.38
N LEU A 289 15.80 9.97 13.61
CA LEU A 289 14.95 9.77 14.77
C LEU A 289 14.46 11.10 15.35
N ARG A 290 13.13 11.22 15.51
CA ARG A 290 12.51 12.23 16.36
C ARG A 290 11.82 11.55 17.53
N GLY A 291 12.57 11.35 18.61
CA GLY A 291 12.11 10.67 19.81
C GLY A 291 11.17 11.55 20.65
N TYR A 292 10.09 10.94 21.14
CA TYR A 292 9.25 11.52 22.18
C TYR A 292 9.38 10.64 23.41
N LEU A 293 10.00 11.15 24.48
CA LEU A 293 10.00 10.49 25.77
C LEU A 293 8.68 10.81 26.46
N LEU A 294 7.88 9.77 26.70
CA LEU A 294 6.69 9.86 27.54
C LEU A 294 7.10 9.53 28.96
N ASP A 295 6.65 10.32 29.94
CA ASP A 295 6.80 9.93 31.34
C ASP A 295 5.94 8.69 31.66
N SER A 296 6.11 8.10 32.85
CA SER A 296 5.25 7.04 33.42
C SER A 296 3.73 7.34 33.42
N LYS A 297 3.30 8.53 32.99
CA LYS A 297 1.91 8.99 32.92
C LYS A 297 1.46 9.39 31.51
N GLY A 298 2.31 9.22 30.49
CA GLY A 298 1.99 9.43 29.06
C GLY A 298 2.11 10.87 28.55
N VAL A 299 2.80 11.78 29.26
CA VAL A 299 2.88 13.21 28.90
C VAL A 299 4.16 13.54 28.14
N ALA A 300 4.04 14.27 27.02
CA ALA A 300 5.16 14.79 26.24
C ALA A 300 5.75 16.09 26.86
N LEU A 301 7.07 16.13 27.08
CA LEU A 301 7.76 17.22 27.80
C LEU A 301 8.04 18.47 26.92
N LYS A 302 7.14 19.46 27.01
CA LYS A 302 7.20 20.95 26.81
C LYS A 302 8.06 21.62 25.70
N MET A 303 7.43 22.53 24.92
CA MET A 303 8.02 23.67 24.15
C MET A 303 6.98 24.80 23.95
N GLY A 304 7.34 26.10 23.99
CA GLY A 304 6.39 27.22 23.78
C GLY A 304 6.96 28.57 23.26
N ARG A 305 6.10 29.42 22.64
CA ARG A 305 5.95 30.92 22.70
C ARG A 305 5.02 31.49 21.60
N LYS A 306 4.23 32.54 21.95
CA LYS A 306 3.25 33.41 21.23
C LYS A 306 3.11 33.25 19.69
N ARG A 307 2.18 32.41 19.22
CA ARG A 307 1.57 32.46 17.86
C ARG A 307 0.13 31.94 17.95
N ARG A 308 -0.78 32.38 17.08
CA ARG A 308 -2.18 31.89 17.06
C ARG A 308 -2.29 30.44 16.58
N LEU A 309 -1.39 30.01 15.70
CA LEU A 309 -1.35 28.65 15.15
C LEU A 309 -0.36 27.78 15.92
N ALA A 310 -0.71 26.51 16.11
CA ALA A 310 0.19 25.52 16.67
C ALA A 310 1.47 25.43 15.83
N SER A 311 2.63 25.39 16.49
CA SER A 311 3.90 25.08 15.83
C SER A 311 3.93 23.62 15.40
N ARG A 312 4.71 23.27 14.37
CA ARG A 312 4.85 21.87 13.89
C ARG A 312 5.22 20.87 14.99
N SER A 313 6.00 21.29 15.98
CA SER A 313 6.36 20.49 17.15
C SER A 313 5.17 20.26 18.08
N GLN A 314 4.30 21.26 18.28
CA GLN A 314 3.07 21.13 19.05
C GLN A 314 2.04 20.26 18.32
N GLU A 315 1.87 20.46 17.01
CA GLU A 315 1.01 19.61 16.17
C GLU A 315 1.41 18.13 16.29
N SER A 316 2.70 17.85 16.13
CA SER A 316 3.23 16.49 16.18
C SER A 316 3.09 15.87 17.58
N ALA A 317 3.39 16.63 18.64
CA ALA A 317 3.25 16.15 20.01
C ALA A 317 1.79 15.83 20.37
N LEU A 318 0.83 16.67 19.94
CA LEU A 318 -0.59 16.43 20.17
C LEU A 318 -1.09 15.21 19.38
N LEU A 319 -0.65 15.05 18.13
CA LEU A 319 -1.00 13.87 17.34
C LEU A 319 -0.47 12.59 17.98
N VAL A 320 0.75 12.59 18.53
CA VAL A 320 1.28 11.44 19.27
C VAL A 320 0.45 11.16 20.52
N THR A 321 0.16 12.18 21.34
CA THR A 321 -0.65 12.06 22.56
C THR A 321 -2.04 11.47 22.27
N TRP A 322 -2.67 11.87 21.17
CA TRP A 322 -4.00 11.43 20.76
C TRP A 322 -3.99 10.30 19.72
N GLN A 323 -2.87 9.56 19.60
CA GLN A 323 -2.74 8.38 18.75
C GLN A 323 -3.15 8.62 17.28
N PHE A 324 -2.78 9.78 16.73
CA PHE A 324 -3.03 10.23 15.37
C PHE A 324 -4.52 10.20 14.97
N ARG A 325 -5.39 10.42 15.96
CA ARG A 325 -6.85 10.39 15.80
C ARG A 325 -7.49 11.67 16.33
N CYS A 326 -8.72 11.89 15.89
CA CYS A 326 -9.59 12.87 16.51
C CYS A 326 -9.76 12.56 18.01
N ALA A 327 -9.58 13.58 18.84
CA ALA A 327 -9.70 13.47 20.29
C ALA A 327 -11.15 13.28 20.78
N THR A 328 -12.15 13.59 19.95
CA THR A 328 -13.56 13.44 20.31
C THR A 328 -13.89 11.97 20.63
N PRO A 329 -14.50 11.68 21.81
CA PRO A 329 -14.88 10.33 22.19
C PRO A 329 -15.69 9.61 21.11
N GLY A 330 -15.27 8.39 20.75
CA GLY A 330 -15.94 7.55 19.75
C GLY A 330 -15.62 7.88 18.29
N CYS A 331 -14.86 8.94 17.99
CA CYS A 331 -14.47 9.27 16.62
C CYS A 331 -13.28 8.40 16.16
N CYS A 332 -13.34 7.87 14.93
CA CYS A 332 -12.28 7.05 14.35
C CYS A 332 -11.48 7.73 13.22
N HIS A 333 -11.73 9.02 12.97
CA HIS A 333 -11.05 9.76 11.90
C HIS A 333 -9.56 9.98 12.22
N THR A 334 -8.70 9.64 11.26
CA THR A 334 -7.22 9.79 11.32
C THR A 334 -6.70 10.83 10.32
N ARG A 335 -7.59 11.52 9.61
CA ARG A 335 -7.27 12.47 8.53
C ARG A 335 -8.02 13.78 8.75
N PHE A 336 -7.50 14.86 8.17
CA PHE A 336 -8.07 16.21 8.27
C PHE A 336 -8.24 16.68 9.72
N LEU A 337 -7.19 16.50 10.52
CA LEU A 337 -7.15 16.90 11.91
C LEU A 337 -6.69 18.37 12.03
N GLU A 338 -7.43 19.13 12.82
CA GLU A 338 -7.27 20.54 13.13
C GLU A 338 -6.99 20.70 14.63
N PHE A 339 -6.17 21.68 15.02
CA PHE A 339 -5.77 21.88 16.43
C PHE A 339 -6.61 22.99 17.05
N HIS A 340 -7.60 22.58 17.84
CA HIS A 340 -8.57 23.47 18.49
C HIS A 340 -8.02 24.01 19.81
N HIS A 341 -8.29 25.29 20.10
CA HIS A 341 -8.03 25.88 21.41
C HIS A 341 -9.19 25.60 22.36
N ILE A 342 -8.93 24.95 23.49
CA ILE A 342 -9.94 24.63 24.51
C ILE A 342 -10.51 25.91 25.12
N LYS A 343 -9.64 26.82 25.56
CA LYS A 343 -9.96 28.22 25.80
C LYS A 343 -9.69 29.03 24.52
N PRO A 344 -10.70 29.68 23.92
CA PRO A 344 -10.52 30.41 22.67
C PRO A 344 -9.39 31.44 22.73
N TRP A 345 -8.60 31.53 21.67
CA TRP A 345 -7.49 32.49 21.58
C TRP A 345 -7.96 33.95 21.73
N GLN A 346 -9.14 34.29 21.19
CA GLN A 346 -9.74 35.63 21.29
C GLN A 346 -10.08 36.02 22.75
N GLU A 347 -10.25 35.04 23.64
CA GLU A 347 -10.53 35.22 25.07
C GLU A 347 -9.24 35.11 25.92
N GLY A 348 -8.07 35.19 25.28
CA GLY A 348 -6.76 35.09 25.92
C GLY A 348 -6.26 33.66 26.15
N GLY A 349 -6.81 32.67 25.43
CA GLY A 349 -6.26 31.30 25.42
C GLY A 349 -4.86 31.23 24.81
N LEU A 350 -3.94 30.55 25.49
CA LEU A 350 -2.57 30.38 25.01
C LEU A 350 -2.52 29.32 23.90
N THR A 351 -1.51 29.39 23.03
CA THR A 351 -1.24 28.35 22.02
C THR A 351 -0.09 27.49 22.52
N ASP A 352 -0.38 26.71 23.54
CA ASP A 352 0.52 25.75 24.16
C ASP A 352 -0.10 24.35 24.12
N MET A 353 0.68 23.36 24.56
CA MET A 353 0.19 21.99 24.57
C MET A 353 -1.10 21.92 25.37
N GLU A 354 -1.12 22.46 26.59
CA GLU A 354 -2.20 22.42 27.59
C GLU A 354 -3.53 23.02 27.13
N ASN A 355 -3.53 23.97 26.20
CA ASN A 355 -4.74 24.56 25.66
C ASN A 355 -5.12 24.06 24.25
N LEU A 356 -4.34 23.16 23.65
CA LEU A 356 -4.61 22.62 22.31
C LEU A 356 -5.09 21.16 22.31
N ILE A 357 -5.97 20.82 21.36
CA ILE A 357 -6.50 19.46 21.17
C ILE A 357 -6.79 19.15 19.68
N PRO A 358 -6.41 17.96 19.14
CA PRO A 358 -6.62 17.62 17.74
C PRO A 358 -8.03 17.06 17.47
N LEU A 359 -8.76 17.65 16.52
CA LEU A 359 -10.13 17.27 16.14
C LEU A 359 -10.25 17.15 14.62
N CYS A 360 -11.03 16.21 14.08
CA CYS A 360 -11.31 16.22 12.64
C CYS A 360 -12.23 17.40 12.28
N SER A 361 -12.21 17.87 11.04
CA SER A 361 -13.01 19.03 10.60
C SER A 361 -14.50 18.94 10.99
N SER A 362 -15.10 17.74 10.96
CA SER A 362 -16.49 17.54 11.41
C SER A 362 -16.67 17.74 12.91
N CYS A 363 -15.82 17.13 13.74
CA CYS A 363 -15.90 17.30 15.20
C CYS A 363 -15.49 18.70 15.64
N HIS A 364 -14.53 19.33 14.94
CA HIS A 364 -14.12 20.71 15.17
C HIS A 364 -15.29 21.69 14.98
N ALA A 365 -16.11 21.49 13.93
CA ALA A 365 -17.33 22.27 13.71
C ALA A 365 -18.34 22.08 14.86
N LEU A 366 -18.58 20.85 15.31
CA LEU A 366 -19.49 20.57 16.43
C LEU A 366 -19.06 21.26 17.74
N VAL A 367 -17.75 21.34 18.00
CA VAL A 367 -17.22 22.08 19.15
C VAL A 367 -17.39 23.58 18.96
N THR A 368 -17.10 24.09 17.77
CA THR A 368 -17.27 25.51 17.42
C THR A 368 -18.73 25.97 17.57
N ASP A 369 -19.68 25.12 17.19
CA ASP A 369 -21.12 25.36 17.27
C ASP A 369 -21.68 25.12 18.70
N GLY A 370 -20.83 24.75 19.67
CA GLY A 370 -21.22 24.52 21.06
C GLY A 370 -22.02 23.24 21.31
N GLN A 371 -22.09 22.33 20.33
CA GLN A 371 -22.76 21.04 20.44
C GLN A 371 -21.92 20.00 21.20
N ILE A 372 -20.60 20.21 21.23
CA ILE A 372 -19.67 19.50 22.10
C ILE A 372 -18.89 20.57 22.87
N GLN A 373 -18.87 20.50 24.19
CA GLN A 373 -18.04 21.38 25.01
C GLN A 373 -16.85 20.62 25.53
N ILE A 374 -15.66 21.21 25.41
CA ILE A 374 -14.41 20.67 25.94
C ILE A 374 -13.94 21.66 26.98
N ILE A 375 -13.82 21.21 28.22
CA ILE A 375 -13.49 22.07 29.36
C ILE A 375 -12.45 21.38 30.25
N GLU A 376 -11.62 22.18 30.89
CA GLU A 376 -10.75 21.70 31.96
C GLU A 376 -11.57 21.47 33.23
N HIS A 377 -11.25 20.41 33.96
CA HIS A 377 -11.91 20.12 35.23
C HIS A 377 -11.54 21.17 36.28
N PRO A 378 -12.49 21.73 37.06
CA PRO A 378 -12.24 22.88 37.94
C PRO A 378 -11.18 22.66 39.02
N THR A 379 -10.94 21.41 39.42
CA THR A 379 -10.01 21.03 40.49
C THR A 379 -8.80 20.24 40.01
N ASP A 380 -8.75 19.87 38.73
CA ASP A 380 -7.68 19.03 38.18
C ASP A 380 -7.41 19.43 36.72
N ALA A 381 -6.38 20.24 36.50
CA ALA A 381 -5.99 20.72 35.17
C ALA A 381 -5.57 19.58 34.22
N HIS A 382 -5.32 18.38 34.74
CA HIS A 382 -5.01 17.20 33.92
C HIS A 382 -6.25 16.44 33.47
N ARG A 383 -7.45 16.85 33.88
CA ARG A 383 -8.73 16.27 33.44
C ARG A 383 -9.41 17.19 32.45
N LEU A 384 -9.59 16.69 31.23
CA LEU A 384 -10.41 17.32 30.21
C LEU A 384 -11.76 16.61 30.15
N VAL A 385 -12.84 17.38 30.24
CA VAL A 385 -14.21 16.88 30.20
C VAL A 385 -14.84 17.25 28.87
N PHE A 386 -15.33 16.24 28.15
CA PHE A 386 -16.16 16.38 26.97
C PHE A 386 -17.62 16.28 27.40
N LEU A 387 -18.40 17.32 27.14
CA LEU A 387 -19.83 17.38 27.42
C LEU A 387 -20.60 17.41 26.09
N PHE A 388 -21.52 16.48 25.92
CA PHE A 388 -22.42 16.42 24.78
C PHE A 388 -23.80 16.97 25.15
N THR A 389 -24.58 17.37 24.15
CA THR A 389 -25.92 17.97 24.33
C THR A 389 -26.95 17.04 24.99
N ASP A 390 -26.78 15.72 24.86
CA ASP A 390 -27.61 14.71 25.52
C ASP A 390 -27.24 14.51 27.00
N GLY A 391 -26.25 15.24 27.50
CA GLY A 391 -25.74 15.15 28.87
C GLY A 391 -24.73 14.02 29.08
N THR A 392 -24.37 13.26 28.05
CA THR A 392 -23.28 12.28 28.13
C THR A 392 -21.94 12.99 28.33
N ARG A 393 -21.07 12.35 29.11
CA ARG A 393 -19.79 12.91 29.50
C ARG A 393 -18.67 11.90 29.36
N PHE A 394 -17.53 12.40 28.90
CA PHE A 394 -16.29 11.63 28.86
C PHE A 394 -15.18 12.46 29.48
N VAL A 395 -14.31 11.80 30.22
CA VAL A 395 -13.17 12.42 30.87
C VAL A 395 -11.90 11.85 30.25
N SER A 396 -11.05 12.73 29.77
CA SER A 396 -9.69 12.43 29.34
C SER A 396 -8.74 12.86 30.46
N LEU A 397 -8.01 11.89 31.00
CA LEU A 397 -6.93 12.10 31.96
C LEU A 397 -5.62 12.27 31.20
N ASN A 398 -4.83 13.29 31.53
CA ASN A 398 -3.54 13.61 30.90
C ASN A 398 -3.60 13.67 29.36
N ARG A 399 -4.75 14.08 28.79
CA ARG A 399 -4.98 14.09 27.34
C ARG A 399 -4.89 12.71 26.67
N GLY A 400 -5.05 11.64 27.45
CA GLY A 400 -5.20 10.28 26.95
C GLY A 400 -6.61 10.00 26.42
N MET A 401 -6.85 8.75 26.02
CA MET A 401 -8.14 8.34 25.47
C MET A 401 -9.30 8.62 26.45
N PRO A 402 -10.36 9.32 26.02
CA PRO A 402 -11.46 9.68 26.92
C PRO A 402 -12.26 8.45 27.35
N VAL A 403 -12.60 8.36 28.63
CA VAL A 403 -13.43 7.31 29.21
C VAL A 403 -14.74 7.90 29.67
N ARG A 404 -15.84 7.16 29.51
CA ARG A 404 -17.16 7.60 29.95
C ARG A 404 -17.20 7.72 31.48
N ASP A 405 -17.60 8.88 31.99
CA ASP A 405 -17.71 9.14 33.42
C ASP A 405 -18.99 9.93 33.73
N ASP A 406 -19.93 9.24 34.36
CA ASP A 406 -21.23 9.80 34.75
C ASP A 406 -21.29 10.18 36.25
N SER A 407 -20.19 10.08 36.99
CA SER A 407 -20.17 10.10 38.46
C SER A 407 -20.16 11.50 39.09
N ASP A 408 -19.70 12.52 38.36
CA ASP A 408 -19.53 13.89 38.86
C ASP A 408 -20.53 14.88 38.23
N LYS A 409 -21.82 14.73 38.57
CA LYS A 409 -22.90 15.50 37.93
C LYS A 409 -22.94 16.97 38.37
N ASP A 410 -22.49 17.27 39.59
CA ASP A 410 -22.75 18.55 40.27
C ASP A 410 -21.62 19.58 40.16
N VAL A 411 -20.40 19.19 39.78
CA VAL A 411 -19.20 20.07 39.75
C VAL A 411 -19.14 20.98 38.53
N ILE A 412 -19.82 20.60 37.44
CA ILE A 412 -19.75 21.29 36.16
C ILE A 412 -21.18 21.49 35.61
N THR A 413 -21.88 22.47 36.17
CA THR A 413 -23.21 22.91 35.70
C THR A 413 -23.26 24.40 35.34
N ALA A 414 -22.12 25.09 35.34
CA ALA A 414 -22.07 26.48 34.94
C ALA A 414 -22.05 26.59 33.41
N LYS A 415 -23.20 26.93 32.82
CA LYS A 415 -23.25 27.58 31.49
C LYS A 415 -22.27 28.77 31.52
N PRO A 416 -21.29 28.88 30.63
CA PRO A 416 -20.62 30.16 30.45
C PRO A 416 -21.68 31.17 30.02
N ALA A 417 -21.66 32.35 30.64
CA ALA A 417 -22.52 33.45 30.22
C ALA A 417 -22.21 33.73 28.75
N VAL A 418 -23.24 33.68 27.89
CA VAL A 418 -23.14 34.21 26.53
C VAL A 418 -22.81 35.68 26.69
N VAL A 419 -21.55 36.05 26.44
CA VAL A 419 -21.18 37.46 26.29
C VAL A 419 -21.85 37.90 24.99
N ALA A 420 -22.89 38.70 25.11
CA ALA A 420 -23.46 39.40 23.96
C ALA A 420 -22.32 40.17 23.30
N VAL A 421 -22.20 40.04 21.98
CA VAL A 421 -21.26 40.82 21.16
C VAL A 421 -21.60 42.29 21.36
N GLY A 422 -20.85 42.96 22.25
CA GLY A 422 -20.94 44.39 22.50
C GLY A 422 -20.15 45.16 21.46
N ASP A 423 -20.68 46.32 21.08
CA ASP A 423 -20.14 47.24 20.08
C ASP A 423 -18.63 47.48 20.21
N TRP A 424 -17.95 47.49 19.06
CA TRP A 424 -16.49 47.58 18.90
C TRP A 424 -15.94 49.01 18.97
N ASP A 425 -16.64 49.94 19.61
CA ASP A 425 -16.15 51.30 19.78
C ASP A 425 -15.90 51.55 21.27
N GLU A 426 -14.66 51.95 21.58
CA GLU A 426 -14.14 52.41 22.89
C GLU A 426 -13.42 51.36 23.76
N ASN A 427 -12.18 51.00 23.39
CA ASN A 427 -11.16 50.66 24.38
C ASN A 427 -9.76 51.15 23.96
N PRO A 428 -9.08 52.08 24.68
CA PRO A 428 -7.94 52.85 24.14
C PRO A 428 -6.55 52.22 24.33
N ASP A 429 -6.42 51.02 24.89
CA ASP A 429 -5.12 50.53 25.43
C ASP A 429 -4.33 49.56 24.53
N LEU A 430 -4.64 49.46 23.23
CA LEU A 430 -3.79 48.72 22.28
C LEU A 430 -2.73 49.65 21.65
N GLY A 431 -1.73 50.00 22.45
CA GLY A 431 -0.50 50.62 21.98
C GLY A 431 0.34 49.63 21.18
N PHE A 432 0.32 49.75 19.86
CA PHE A 432 1.25 49.08 18.95
C PHE A 432 2.61 49.79 19.03
N ALA A 433 3.64 49.06 19.45
CA ALA A 433 5.03 49.44 19.23
C ALA A 433 5.60 48.47 18.18
N ASP A 434 5.87 49.00 16.99
CA ASP A 434 6.62 48.33 15.93
C ASP A 434 8.10 48.27 16.36
N ASP A 435 8.69 47.07 16.38
CA ASP A 435 10.12 46.86 16.56
C ASP A 435 10.61 45.91 15.46
N ASP A 436 10.97 46.51 14.32
CA ASP A 436 11.76 45.90 13.26
C ASP A 436 13.24 46.01 13.65
N GLY A 437 13.84 44.89 14.08
CA GLY A 437 15.25 44.81 14.45
C GLY A 437 15.87 43.47 14.08
N ASP A 438 16.61 43.48 12.97
CA ASP A 438 17.57 42.47 12.52
C ASP A 438 18.67 42.26 13.58
N ASP A 439 18.89 41.01 14.00
CA ASP A 439 20.00 40.61 14.86
C ASP A 439 20.53 39.24 14.38
N SER A 440 21.20 39.27 13.23
CA SER A 440 22.21 38.28 12.88
C SER A 440 23.50 38.55 13.70
N GLU A 441 24.13 37.49 14.20
CA GLU A 441 25.33 37.45 15.05
C GLU A 441 25.15 37.59 16.57
N LYS A 442 24.97 36.44 17.25
CA LYS A 442 25.69 36.06 18.50
C LYS A 442 25.22 34.69 19.02
N SER A 443 25.92 33.61 18.68
CA SER A 443 26.13 32.47 19.59
C SER A 443 27.15 31.45 19.05
N SER A 444 28.39 31.86 18.85
CA SER A 444 29.51 30.92 18.90
C SER A 444 29.74 30.50 20.36
N ARG A 445 29.09 29.42 20.81
CA ARG A 445 29.53 28.65 21.98
C ARG A 445 29.60 27.18 21.59
N ARG A 446 30.76 26.58 21.91
CA ARG A 446 31.20 25.21 21.61
C ARG A 446 30.14 24.15 21.93
N LEU A 447 30.11 23.12 21.08
CA LEU A 447 29.17 22.01 21.02
C LEU A 447 29.66 20.75 21.78
N ASP A 448 30.55 20.89 22.76
CA ASP A 448 31.35 19.75 23.25
C ASP A 448 31.06 19.31 24.70
N ASP A 449 29.88 19.56 25.29
CA ASP A 449 29.70 19.22 26.72
C ASP A 449 28.27 18.83 27.18
N PHE A 450 27.54 18.07 26.37
CA PHE A 450 26.33 17.37 26.81
C PHE A 450 26.21 16.00 26.14
N SER A 451 26.69 14.94 26.79
CA SER A 451 26.15 13.60 26.48
C SER A 451 24.70 13.60 26.93
N SER A 452 23.77 13.48 25.98
CA SER A 452 22.34 13.55 26.26
C SER A 452 21.91 12.33 27.08
N PRO A 453 20.98 12.45 28.05
CA PRO A 453 20.33 11.29 28.69
C PRO A 453 19.76 10.28 27.68
N VAL A 454 19.46 10.73 26.46
CA VAL A 454 19.01 9.90 25.34
C VAL A 454 20.12 9.01 24.76
N GLU A 455 21.37 9.48 24.70
CA GLU A 455 22.52 8.68 24.24
C GLU A 455 22.88 7.59 25.25
N GLN A 456 22.86 7.92 26.54
CA GLN A 456 23.14 6.97 27.62
C GLN A 456 22.07 5.85 27.70
N MET A 457 20.81 6.19 27.44
CA MET A 457 19.70 5.23 27.41
C MET A 457 19.70 4.38 26.13
N LEU A 458 20.15 4.92 24.98
CA LEU A 458 20.38 4.16 23.75
C LEU A 458 21.52 3.15 23.92
N GLU A 459 22.61 3.52 24.60
CA GLU A 459 23.69 2.59 24.96
C GLU A 459 23.20 1.47 25.89
N GLU A 460 22.35 1.76 26.87
CA GLU A 460 21.76 0.75 27.76
C GLU A 460 20.76 -0.18 27.05
N LEU A 461 19.97 0.34 26.11
CA LEU A 461 19.07 -0.46 25.26
C LEU A 461 19.85 -1.39 24.31
N LEU A 462 20.99 -0.93 23.78
CA LEU A 462 21.88 -1.74 22.96
C LEU A 462 22.66 -2.78 23.78
N ALA A 463 23.03 -2.44 25.03
CA ALA A 463 23.73 -3.35 25.94
C ALA A 463 22.84 -4.47 26.51
N GLY A 464 21.53 -4.24 26.65
CA GLY A 464 20.57 -5.21 27.19
C GLY A 464 20.21 -6.39 26.28
N VAL A 465 20.65 -6.36 25.02
CA VAL A 465 20.31 -7.39 23.99
C VAL A 465 21.47 -8.41 23.78
N GLY A 466 22.58 -8.24 24.51
CA GLY A 466 23.75 -9.14 24.45
C GLY A 466 23.79 -10.27 25.50
N ALA A 467 22.70 -10.53 26.24
CA ALA A 467 22.66 -11.52 27.33
C ALA A 467 21.66 -12.66 27.07
#